data_AF-A0A530M1B3-F1
#
_entry.id   AF-A0A530M1B3-F1
#
_cell.length_a   1.000
_cell.length_b   1.000
_cell.length_c   1.000
_cell.angle_alpha   90.00
_cell.angle_beta   90.00
_cell.angle_gamma   90.00
#
_symmetry.space_group_name_H-M   'P 1'
#
loop_
_entity.id
_entity.type
_entity.pdbx_description
1 polymer ?
#
loop_
_entity_poly.entity_id
_entity_poly.type
_entity_poly.pdbx_seq_one_letter_code
_entity_poly.pdbx_strand_id
1 'polypeptide(L)' 'YNTTQPPFDKVEVRKALNMAVNKQAILDAVYQGAGQAAINPIPPTMWSYNKDIKDDPYDPDAAKKMLTDAGVTDLSMK' A
#
# COMPACT_ATOMS: atom_id res chain seq x y z
N TYR A 1 -2.35 -2.73 8.85
CA TYR A 1 -2.75 -4.15 8.94
C TYR A 1 -2.38 -4.70 10.31
N ASN A 2 -3.19 -5.57 10.93
CA ASN A 2 -2.73 -6.37 12.07
C ASN A 2 -2.04 -7.64 11.54
N THR A 3 -0.71 -7.71 11.64
CA THR A 3 0.10 -8.77 11.02
C THR A 3 0.02 -10.12 11.72
N THR A 4 -0.74 -10.24 12.82
CA THR A 4 -0.96 -11.52 13.51
C THR A 4 -2.30 -12.16 13.17
N GLN A 5 -3.12 -11.51 12.34
CA GLN A 5 -4.45 -11.97 11.98
C GLN A 5 -4.53 -12.34 10.49
N PRO A 6 -5.03 -13.54 10.15
CA PRO A 6 -5.30 -13.89 8.76
C PRO A 6 -6.32 -12.95 8.11
N PRO A 7 -6.17 -12.60 6.81
CA PRO A 7 -5.08 -12.98 5.91
C PRO A 7 -3.91 -11.97 5.88
N PHE A 8 -3.86 -11.03 6.83
CA PHE A 8 -2.85 -9.96 6.89
C PHE A 8 -1.51 -10.41 7.45
N ASP A 9 -1.44 -11.61 8.00
CA ASP A 9 -0.21 -12.31 8.36
C ASP A 9 0.68 -12.57 7.13
N LYS A 10 0.07 -12.80 5.96
CA LYS A 10 0.78 -12.96 4.67
C LYS A 10 1.32 -11.62 4.14
N VAL A 11 2.60 -11.59 3.77
CA VAL A 11 3.26 -10.39 3.23
C VAL A 11 2.66 -10.00 1.88
N GLU A 12 2.37 -11.00 1.05
CA GLU A 12 1.83 -10.88 -0.30
C GLU A 12 0.47 -10.18 -0.29
N VAL A 13 -0.37 -10.51 0.71
CA VAL A 13 -1.68 -9.86 0.88
C VAL A 13 -1.50 -8.38 1.20
N ARG A 14 -0.59 -8.03 2.11
CA ARG A 14 -0.33 -6.62 2.46
C ARG A 14 0.25 -5.83 1.28
N LYS A 15 1.14 -6.46 0.50
CA LYS A 15 1.74 -5.86 -0.68
C LYS A 15 0.70 -5.62 -1.78
N ALA A 16 -0.17 -6.60 -2.02
CA ALA A 16 -1.28 -6.45 -2.95
C ALA A 16 -2.23 -5.31 -2.53
N LEU A 17 -2.53 -5.20 -1.24
CA LEU A 17 -3.36 -4.11 -0.72
C LEU A 17 -2.69 -2.73 -0.88
N ASN A 18 -1.38 -2.62 -0.71
CA ASN A 18 -0.65 -1.37 -1.01
C ASN A 18 -0.80 -0.98 -2.49
N MET A 19 -0.64 -1.94 -3.40
CA MET A 19 -0.77 -1.73 -4.84
C MET A 19 -2.19 -1.35 -5.26
N ALA A 20 -3.21 -1.74 -4.49
CA ALA A 20 -4.60 -1.39 -4.74
C ALA A 20 -4.97 0.05 -4.33
N VAL A 21 -4.12 0.75 -3.57
CA VAL A 21 -4.39 2.10 -3.07
C VAL A 21 -3.80 3.16 -4.00
N ASN A 22 -4.67 3.98 -4.60
CA ASN A 22 -4.23 5.11 -5.41
C ASN A 22 -3.85 6.31 -4.52
N LYS A 23 -2.58 6.38 -4.12
CA LYS A 23 -2.06 7.47 -3.27
C LYS A 23 -2.23 8.85 -3.92
N GLN A 24 -2.09 8.96 -5.24
CA GLN A 24 -2.23 10.23 -5.95
C GLN A 24 -3.68 10.73 -5.92
N ALA A 25 -4.65 9.86 -6.19
CA ALA A 25 -6.07 10.23 -6.10
C ALA A 25 -6.45 10.69 -4.69
N ILE A 26 -5.88 10.09 -3.64
CA ILE A 26 -6.07 10.53 -2.25
C ILE A 26 -5.48 11.93 -2.04
N LEU A 27 -4.25 12.19 -2.52
CA LEU A 27 -3.63 13.51 -2.43
C LEU A 27 -4.48 14.58 -3.12
N ASP A 28 -4.98 14.29 -4.32
CA ASP A 28 -5.75 15.26 -5.09
C ASP A 28 -7.13 15.51 -4.47
N ALA A 29 -7.83 14.46 -4.06
CA ALA A 29 -9.21 14.57 -3.58
C ALA A 29 -9.31 15.03 -2.12
N VAL A 30 -8.42 14.55 -1.25
CA VAL A 30 -8.49 14.82 0.21
C VAL A 30 -7.59 15.98 0.59
N TYR A 31 -6.38 16.00 0.06
CA TYR A 31 -5.36 17.00 0.42
C TYR A 31 -5.31 18.16 -0.57
N GLN A 32 -6.11 18.15 -1.64
CA GLN A 32 -6.14 19.19 -2.67
C GLN A 32 -4.75 19.47 -3.26
N GLY A 33 -3.93 18.42 -3.40
CA GLY A 33 -2.55 18.50 -3.87
C GLY A 33 -1.53 18.96 -2.82
N ALA A 34 -1.95 19.30 -1.60
CA ALA A 34 -1.07 19.71 -0.51
C ALA A 34 -0.47 18.49 0.21
N GLY A 35 0.59 17.93 -0.35
CA GLY A 35 1.33 16.83 0.27
C GLY A 35 2.21 16.07 -0.70
N GLN A 36 2.76 14.95 -0.24
CA GLN A 36 3.53 14.02 -1.06
C GLN A 36 3.16 12.58 -0.69
N ALA A 37 3.14 11.70 -1.68
CA ALA A 37 2.88 10.28 -1.46
C ALA A 37 3.99 9.68 -0.58
N ALA A 38 3.57 8.96 0.47
CA ALA A 38 4.50 8.35 1.41
C ALA A 38 5.17 7.10 0.81
N ILE A 39 6.50 7.05 0.87
CA ILE A 39 7.34 5.90 0.47
C ILE A 39 8.00 5.27 1.71
N ASN A 40 8.44 6.09 2.66
CA ASN A 40 9.03 5.66 3.92
C ASN A 40 8.07 5.96 5.08
N PRO A 41 8.26 5.34 6.26
CA PRO A 41 7.52 5.68 7.48
C PRO A 41 7.77 7.12 7.98
N ILE A 42 8.81 7.76 7.46
CA ILE A 42 9.24 9.11 7.84
C ILE A 42 9.20 10.04 6.63
N PRO A 43 8.89 11.35 6.80
CA PRO A 43 8.96 12.33 5.72
C PRO A 43 10.39 12.52 5.18
N PRO A 44 10.53 12.95 3.92
CA PRO A 44 11.84 13.21 3.28
C PRO A 44 12.62 14.36 3.89
N THR A 45 12.00 15.15 4.78
CA THR A 45 12.64 16.22 5.53
C THR A 45 13.41 15.74 6.75
N MET A 46 13.26 14.47 7.16
CA MET A 46 14.03 13.89 8.27
C MET A 46 15.33 13.23 7.80
N TRP A 47 16.38 13.40 8.61
CA TRP A 47 17.77 13.06 8.26
C TRP A 47 17.98 11.58 7.89
N SER A 48 17.18 10.67 8.44
CA SER A 48 17.29 9.22 8.23
C SER A 48 16.47 8.69 7.05
N TYR A 49 15.87 9.57 6.24
CA TYR A 49 15.07 9.17 5.08
C TYR A 49 15.91 8.44 4.03
N ASN A 50 15.50 7.23 3.67
CA ASN A 50 16.17 6.45 2.62
C ASN A 50 15.54 6.74 1.24
N LYS A 51 16.33 7.36 0.35
CA LYS A 51 15.92 7.75 -1.01
C LYS A 51 15.96 6.60 -2.03
N ASP A 52 16.58 5.48 -1.69
CA ASP A 52 16.74 4.34 -2.59
C ASP A 52 15.52 3.41 -2.57
N ILE A 53 14.67 3.52 -1.54
CA ILE A 53 13.43 2.74 -1.44
C ILE A 53 12.46 3.12 -2.55
N LYS A 54 11.90 2.09 -3.20
CA LYS A 54 10.85 2.22 -4.20
C LYS A 54 9.54 1.74 -3.61
N ASP A 55 8.50 2.53 -3.86
CA ASP A 55 7.14 2.24 -3.41
C ASP A 55 6.50 1.14 -4.26
N ASP A 56 5.45 0.52 -3.72
CA ASP A 56 4.58 -0.36 -4.49
C ASP A 56 3.75 0.50 -5.46
N PRO A 57 3.82 0.25 -6.79
CA PRO A 57 3.07 1.05 -7.76
C PRO A 57 1.56 0.80 -7.60
N TYR A 58 0.76 1.82 -7.89
CA TYR A 58 -0.68 1.66 -8.01
C TYR A 58 -1.01 0.80 -9.24
N ASP A 59 -1.36 -0.47 -8.99
CA ASP A 59 -1.73 -1.45 -10.00
C ASP A 59 -2.80 -2.40 -9.43
N PRO A 60 -4.08 -2.03 -9.57
CA PRO A 60 -5.20 -2.84 -9.08
C PRO A 60 -5.30 -4.23 -9.71
N ASP A 61 -4.83 -4.41 -10.94
CA ASP A 61 -4.95 -5.68 -11.65
C ASP A 61 -3.88 -6.66 -11.15
N ALA A 62 -2.64 -6.20 -11.00
CA ALA A 62 -1.60 -6.98 -10.34
C ALA A 62 -1.93 -7.26 -8.86
N ALA A 63 -2.56 -6.32 -8.16
CA ALA A 63 -3.04 -6.52 -6.80
C ALA A 63 -4.08 -7.66 -6.71
N LYS A 64 -5.11 -7.65 -7.56
CA LYS A 64 -6.12 -8.72 -7.62
C LYS A 64 -5.48 -10.08 -7.92
N LYS A 65 -4.53 -10.11 -8.86
CA LYS A 65 -3.79 -11.33 -9.18
C LYS A 65 -3.02 -11.84 -7.95
N MET A 66 -2.28 -10.98 -7.28
CA MET A 66 -1.48 -11.34 -6.11
C MET A 66 -2.35 -11.82 -4.93
N LEU A 67 -3.54 -11.23 -4.73
CA LEU A 67 -4.52 -11.73 -3.76
C LEU A 67 -5.02 -13.13 -4.12
N THR A 68 -5.36 -13.35 -5.39
CA THR A 68 -5.81 -14.65 -5.89
C THR A 68 -4.75 -15.72 -5.72
N ASP A 69 -3.50 -15.42 -6.09
CA ASP A 69 -2.35 -16.32 -5.93
C ASP A 69 -2.08 -16.63 -4.44
N ALA A 70 -2.37 -15.70 -3.54
CA ALA A 70 -2.30 -15.90 -2.09
C ALA A 70 -3.50 -16.65 -1.49
N GLY A 71 -4.46 -17.07 -2.32
CA GLY A 71 -5.68 -17.80 -1.93
C GLY A 71 -6.76 -16.90 -1.31
N VAL A 72 -6.75 -15.60 -1.61
CA VAL A 72 -7.70 -14.61 -1.08
C VAL A 72 -8.62 -14.14 -2.21
N THR A 73 -9.89 -14.56 -2.19
CA THR A 73 -10.86 -14.25 -3.25
C THR A 73 -12.08 -13.45 -2.78
N ASP A 74 -12.35 -13.42 -1.48
CA ASP A 74 -13.47 -12.68 -0.87
C ASP A 74 -13.02 -12.03 0.44
N LEU A 75 -12.14 -11.04 0.32
CA LEU A 75 -11.55 -10.37 1.48
C LEU A 75 -12.59 -9.45 2.13
N SER A 76 -13.22 -9.92 3.20
CA SER A 76 -14.03 -9.09 4.09
C SER A 76 -13.23 -8.71 5.34
N MET A 77 -13.27 -7.42 5.70
CA MET A 77 -12.73 -6.91 6.96
C MET A 77 -13.89 -6.58 7.90
N LYS A 78 -13.76 -6.92 9.18
CA LYS A 78 -14.73 -6.52 10.23
C LYS A 78 -14.31 -5.21 10.87
#